data_AF-A0A9R1WIA7-F1
#
_entry.id   AF-A0A9R1WIA7-F1
#
_cell.length_a   1.000
_cell.length_b   1.000
_cell.length_c   1.000
_cell.angle_alpha   90.00
_cell.angle_beta   90.00
_cell.angle_gamma   90.00
#
_symmetry.space_group_name_H-M   'P 1'
#
loop_
_entity.id
_entity.type
_entity.pdbx_description
1 polymer ?
#
loop_
_entity_poly.entity_id
_entity_poly.type
_entity_poly.pdbx_seq_one_letter_code
_entity_poly.pdbx_strand_id
1 'polypeptide(L)'
;MNQAIIRPFYLGLLAWLCVFFVKAEDPYRFFTFEVTYGQISPLGVSQRGILVNGKFPGPTIDCITNDNVIVNVINKLDEPFLLTWNGIKQRKTSWQDGVLGTNCPIPPNSNWTYQMQMKDQIGTYSYFPSTKMHRAVGGFGAINIRARAVIFVPYLKPVEEFTLLISDWWKSDHKTLQQTLDSGKTLPMADALLINGHVQSTSFTTQKGQRYMFRVSNVALTTSINFRIQNHTLTLVETEGSHTLQESYESLDIHVGQSASFLVNLNAPLKDYFIVASTRFTKPVLTATSTLHYDGSTTKASLPLPWGPTYEIHWSMKQARTIRWNLTANAARPNPQGSYHYGTIPVTRTVVLANSAENINGKLRYAVNQVSYANPETPLKIADFYNIPGVFHLSSIKDSPPSTPPVIGASVMGFTLHDFVEIVFQNNEGTIQSWHLDGSDFWAVGFGSGQWNATLRKRFYNLNDATTRHTMQVYPNSWSAILVSMDNKGMWNLRSAIWPRRYLGQELYTKVWNDEKSSRTEYDIPLNALRCGKAPLN
;
A
#
# COMPACT_ATOMS: atom_id res chain seq x y z
N MET A 1 1.90 -36.87 -59.13
CA MET A 1 1.43 -36.28 -57.85
C MET A 1 1.74 -34.79 -57.88
N ASN A 2 0.70 -33.95 -57.91
CA ASN A 2 0.79 -32.54 -58.33
C ASN A 2 1.56 -31.66 -57.33
N GLN A 3 2.52 -30.88 -57.82
CA GLN A 3 3.23 -29.83 -57.07
C GLN A 3 2.29 -28.81 -56.38
N ALA A 4 1.03 -28.72 -56.83
CA ALA A 4 0.00 -27.85 -56.27
C ALA A 4 -0.43 -28.19 -54.84
N ILE A 5 -0.24 -29.43 -54.37
CA ILE A 5 -0.68 -29.88 -53.02
C ILE A 5 0.46 -29.76 -51.99
N ILE A 6 1.71 -29.76 -52.44
CA ILE A 6 2.90 -29.80 -51.58
C ILE A 6 3.11 -28.46 -50.86
N ARG A 7 2.91 -27.34 -51.57
CA ARG A 7 3.08 -25.98 -51.03
C ARG A 7 2.07 -25.62 -49.91
N PRO A 8 0.75 -25.86 -50.05
CA PRO A 8 -0.20 -25.64 -48.95
C PRO A 8 0.02 -26.60 -47.78
N PHE A 9 0.50 -27.82 -48.03
CA PHE A 9 0.85 -28.77 -46.96
C PHE A 9 2.03 -28.26 -46.12
N TYR A 10 3.12 -27.78 -46.73
CA TYR A 10 4.24 -27.19 -45.98
C TYR A 10 3.87 -25.89 -45.27
N LEU A 11 3.03 -25.03 -45.88
CA LEU A 11 2.51 -23.84 -45.22
C LEU A 11 1.61 -24.18 -44.03
N GLY A 12 0.78 -25.22 -44.15
CA GLY A 12 -0.03 -25.75 -43.05
C GLY A 12 0.83 -26.34 -41.94
N LEU A 13 1.89 -27.08 -42.28
CA LEU A 13 2.85 -27.62 -41.32
C LEU A 13 3.63 -26.51 -40.59
N LEU A 14 4.05 -25.47 -41.31
CA LEU A 14 4.71 -24.28 -40.74
C LEU A 14 3.76 -23.51 -39.83
N ALA A 15 2.51 -23.28 -40.24
CA ALA A 15 1.51 -22.65 -39.40
C ALA A 15 1.24 -23.48 -38.13
N TRP A 16 1.09 -24.80 -38.26
CA TRP A 16 0.90 -25.72 -37.15
C TRP A 16 2.10 -25.74 -36.19
N LEU A 17 3.34 -25.76 -36.73
CA LEU A 17 4.57 -25.64 -35.94
C LEU A 17 4.65 -24.29 -35.22
N CYS A 18 4.26 -23.19 -35.86
CA CYS A 18 4.21 -21.86 -35.23
C CYS A 18 3.26 -21.83 -34.02
N VAL A 19 2.14 -22.56 -34.04
CA VAL A 19 1.22 -22.65 -32.87
C VAL A 19 1.92 -23.27 -31.65
N PHE A 20 2.83 -24.22 -31.83
CA PHE A 20 3.57 -24.85 -30.72
C PHE A 20 4.70 -23.97 -30.14
N PHE A 21 5.17 -22.96 -30.88
CA PHE A 21 6.24 -22.06 -30.41
C PHE A 21 5.73 -20.75 -29.80
N VAL A 22 4.43 -20.43 -29.90
CA VAL A 22 3.87 -19.23 -29.27
C VAL A 22 3.61 -19.49 -27.79
N LYS A 23 4.54 -19.05 -26.94
CA LYS A 23 4.27 -18.87 -25.50
C LYS A 23 3.43 -17.60 -25.32
N ALA A 24 2.11 -17.75 -25.26
CA ALA A 24 1.15 -16.65 -25.09
C ALA A 24 1.01 -16.16 -23.63
N GLU A 25 1.94 -16.51 -22.75
CA GLU A 25 1.87 -16.21 -21.32
C GLU A 25 2.69 -14.97 -20.95
N ASP A 26 2.24 -14.24 -19.92
CA ASP A 26 2.98 -13.10 -19.39
C ASP A 26 4.32 -13.54 -18.74
N PRO A 27 5.39 -12.72 -18.82
CA PRO A 27 6.71 -13.10 -18.30
C PRO A 27 6.71 -13.39 -16.80
N TYR A 28 7.52 -14.38 -16.39
CA TYR A 28 7.76 -14.70 -14.99
C TYR A 28 9.00 -13.98 -14.45
N ARG A 29 8.90 -13.49 -13.22
CA ARG A 29 9.99 -12.89 -12.43
C ARG A 29 10.12 -13.67 -11.12
N PHE A 30 11.29 -14.23 -10.88
CA PHE A 30 11.56 -15.03 -9.69
C PHE A 30 12.46 -14.28 -8.73
N PHE A 31 12.05 -14.22 -7.47
CA PHE A 31 12.82 -13.65 -6.38
C PHE A 31 12.90 -14.65 -5.23
N THR A 32 14.06 -14.72 -4.58
CA THR A 32 14.22 -15.42 -3.31
C THR A 32 14.57 -14.41 -2.25
N PHE A 33 13.74 -14.33 -1.22
CA PHE A 33 13.88 -13.42 -0.09
C PHE A 33 14.23 -14.24 1.15
N GLU A 34 15.51 -14.23 1.52
CA GLU A 34 15.94 -14.74 2.81
C GLU A 34 15.79 -13.63 3.86
N VAL A 35 14.90 -13.87 4.84
CA VAL A 35 14.56 -12.92 5.89
C VAL A 35 15.30 -13.30 7.16
N THR A 36 16.21 -12.44 7.61
CA THR A 36 17.12 -12.69 8.74
C THR A 36 17.11 -11.52 9.72
N TYR A 37 17.48 -11.79 10.97
CA TYR A 37 17.97 -10.73 11.84
C TYR A 37 19.41 -10.38 11.48
N GLY A 38 19.73 -9.08 11.49
CA GLY A 38 21.08 -8.58 11.30
C GLY A 38 21.32 -7.28 12.08
N GLN A 39 22.54 -6.77 12.07
CA GLN A 39 22.88 -5.50 12.70
C GLN A 39 22.71 -4.35 11.69
N ILE A 40 22.01 -3.29 12.08
CA ILE A 40 21.84 -2.06 11.31
C ILE A 40 22.15 -0.85 12.21
N SER A 41 22.57 0.28 11.62
CA SER A 41 22.86 1.52 12.37
C SER A 41 22.23 2.79 11.77
N PRO A 42 20.89 2.87 11.63
CA PRO A 42 20.20 4.02 11.02
C PRO A 42 20.49 5.35 11.72
N LEU A 43 20.71 5.32 13.05
CA LEU A 43 21.00 6.48 13.88
C LEU A 43 22.45 6.51 14.40
N GLY A 44 23.35 5.79 13.73
CA GLY A 44 24.76 5.67 14.12
C GLY A 44 25.05 4.72 15.28
N VAL A 45 24.01 4.13 15.89
CA VAL A 45 24.13 3.10 16.94
C VAL A 45 23.64 1.77 16.39
N SER A 46 24.44 0.71 16.58
CA SER A 46 24.09 -0.64 16.15
C SER A 46 22.90 -1.17 16.93
N GLN A 47 21.94 -1.72 16.20
CA GLN A 47 20.74 -2.37 16.73
C GLN A 47 20.34 -3.52 15.81
N ARG A 48 19.54 -4.45 16.35
CA ARG A 48 19.00 -5.55 15.58
C ARG A 48 17.90 -5.05 14.63
N GLY A 49 18.05 -5.37 13.34
CA GLY A 49 17.09 -5.13 12.28
C GLY A 49 16.65 -6.42 11.59
N ILE A 50 15.53 -6.38 10.87
CA ILE A 50 15.14 -7.42 9.93
C ILE A 50 15.66 -7.03 8.54
N LEU A 51 16.47 -7.92 7.96
CA LEU A 51 17.07 -7.77 6.65
C LEU A 51 16.37 -8.70 5.66
N VAL A 52 16.29 -8.27 4.40
CA VAL A 52 15.91 -9.12 3.28
C VAL A 52 17.13 -9.26 2.39
N ASN A 53 17.64 -10.48 2.22
CA ASN A 53 18.90 -10.77 1.51
C ASN A 53 20.07 -9.93 2.03
N GLY A 54 20.17 -9.76 3.36
CA GLY A 54 21.22 -8.98 4.01
C GLY A 54 21.12 -7.46 3.83
N LYS A 55 20.01 -6.94 3.29
CA LYS A 55 19.83 -5.50 3.01
C LYS A 55 18.76 -4.86 3.89
N PHE A 56 19.00 -3.60 4.25
CA PHE A 56 18.04 -2.69 4.86
C PHE A 56 18.19 -1.28 4.24
N PRO A 57 17.12 -0.69 3.68
CA PRO A 57 15.85 -1.34 3.34
C PRO A 57 16.02 -2.57 2.42
N GLY A 58 14.99 -3.40 2.33
CA GLY A 58 14.99 -4.60 1.51
C GLY A 58 15.12 -4.29 0.00
N PRO A 59 15.51 -5.27 -0.83
CA PRO A 59 15.68 -5.07 -2.27
C PRO A 59 14.37 -4.66 -2.95
N THR A 60 14.47 -3.80 -3.96
CA THR A 60 13.33 -3.42 -4.80
C THR A 60 12.90 -4.59 -5.69
N ILE A 61 11.59 -4.81 -5.80
CA ILE A 61 10.99 -5.64 -6.84
C ILE A 61 10.69 -4.73 -8.03
N ASP A 62 11.51 -4.82 -9.07
CA ASP A 62 11.30 -4.14 -10.33
C ASP A 62 10.67 -5.10 -11.35
N CYS A 63 9.48 -4.76 -11.83
CA CYS A 63 8.78 -5.57 -12.82
C CYS A 63 7.99 -4.71 -13.82
N ILE A 64 7.42 -5.35 -14.83
CA ILE A 64 6.57 -4.71 -15.83
C ILE A 64 5.12 -5.13 -15.56
N THR A 65 4.17 -4.27 -15.92
CA THR A 65 2.75 -4.59 -15.80
C THR A 65 2.39 -5.93 -16.46
N ASN A 66 1.51 -6.67 -15.79
CA ASN A 66 1.10 -8.05 -16.04
C ASN A 66 2.16 -9.15 -15.83
N ASP A 67 3.41 -8.85 -15.47
CA ASP A 67 4.38 -9.88 -15.10
C ASP A 67 3.84 -10.77 -13.96
N ASN A 68 4.15 -12.07 -14.02
CA ASN A 68 3.94 -13.03 -12.95
C ASN A 68 5.15 -12.97 -12.00
N VAL A 69 4.95 -12.43 -10.80
CA VAL A 69 5.99 -12.24 -9.79
C VAL A 69 5.89 -13.35 -8.74
N ILE A 70 6.94 -14.18 -8.70
CA ILE A 70 7.06 -15.34 -7.82
C ILE A 70 8.12 -15.03 -6.77
N VAL A 71 7.72 -14.90 -5.50
CA VAL A 71 8.64 -14.57 -4.40
C VAL A 71 8.67 -15.72 -3.39
N ASN A 72 9.77 -16.46 -3.37
CA ASN A 72 10.02 -17.46 -2.35
C ASN A 72 10.60 -16.78 -1.10
N VAL A 73 9.83 -16.72 -0.02
CA VAL A 73 10.22 -16.11 1.25
C VAL A 73 10.68 -17.21 2.20
N ILE A 74 11.96 -17.16 2.56
CA ILE A 74 12.60 -18.09 3.51
C ILE A 74 12.70 -17.38 4.85
N ASN A 75 11.97 -17.87 5.84
CA ASN A 75 11.98 -17.30 7.19
C ASN A 75 13.15 -17.88 8.00
N LYS A 76 14.17 -17.07 8.25
CA LYS A 76 15.30 -17.40 9.15
C LYS A 76 15.21 -16.65 10.49
N LEU A 77 14.09 -16.01 10.79
CA LEU A 77 13.82 -15.47 12.11
C LEU A 77 13.50 -16.62 13.08
N ASP A 78 13.61 -16.34 14.38
CA ASP A 78 13.17 -17.25 15.46
C ASP A 78 11.65 -17.14 15.72
N GLU A 79 10.90 -16.43 14.88
CA GLU A 79 9.48 -16.14 15.03
C GLU A 79 8.69 -16.35 13.73
N PRO A 80 7.38 -16.65 13.80
CA PRO A 80 6.54 -16.77 12.61
C PRO A 80 6.42 -15.44 11.87
N PHE A 81 6.47 -15.47 10.54
CA PHE A 81 6.63 -14.28 9.71
C PHE A 81 5.69 -14.26 8.49
N LEU A 82 5.27 -13.08 8.06
CA LEU A 82 4.52 -12.86 6.82
C LEU A 82 4.98 -11.53 6.19
N LEU A 83 4.96 -11.49 4.86
CA LEU A 83 5.02 -10.24 4.08
C LEU A 83 3.66 -9.96 3.47
N THR A 84 3.28 -8.69 3.44
CA THR A 84 2.17 -8.19 2.63
C THR A 84 2.67 -7.24 1.55
N TRP A 85 1.85 -7.06 0.52
CA TRP A 85 2.20 -6.40 -0.75
C TRP A 85 1.30 -5.17 -0.92
N ASN A 86 1.68 -4.08 -0.26
CA ASN A 86 0.85 -2.88 -0.11
C ASN A 86 0.41 -2.31 -1.45
N GLY A 87 -0.89 -2.42 -1.73
CA GLY A 87 -1.52 -1.93 -2.96
C GLY A 87 -1.48 -2.90 -4.15
N ILE A 88 -0.91 -4.10 -4.01
CA ILE A 88 -1.03 -5.15 -5.03
C ILE A 88 -2.41 -5.80 -4.90
N LYS A 89 -3.16 -5.82 -6.00
CA LYS A 89 -4.58 -6.22 -5.98
C LYS A 89 -4.81 -7.71 -5.76
N GLN A 90 -3.78 -8.54 -5.96
CA GLN A 90 -3.89 -10.00 -5.84
C GLN A 90 -5.14 -10.57 -6.52
N ARG A 91 -5.43 -10.13 -7.74
CA ARG A 91 -6.72 -10.40 -8.39
C ARG A 91 -7.01 -11.90 -8.39
N LYS A 92 -8.21 -12.26 -7.90
CA LYS A 92 -8.70 -13.64 -7.79
C LYS A 92 -7.95 -14.50 -6.77
N THR A 93 -7.07 -13.95 -5.94
CA THR A 93 -6.24 -14.76 -5.04
C THR A 93 -5.86 -14.05 -3.75
N SER A 94 -6.84 -13.95 -2.83
CA SER A 94 -6.58 -13.49 -1.46
C SER A 94 -5.56 -14.35 -0.69
N TRP A 95 -5.25 -15.56 -1.18
CA TRP A 95 -4.20 -16.45 -0.65
C TRP A 95 -2.78 -15.85 -0.70
N GLN A 96 -2.57 -14.80 -1.50
CA GLN A 96 -1.25 -14.21 -1.73
C GLN A 96 -1.08 -12.87 -1.01
N ASP A 97 -2.11 -12.43 -0.29
CA ASP A 97 -2.19 -11.14 0.38
C ASP A 97 -1.21 -11.01 1.55
N GLY A 98 -1.00 -12.12 2.28
CA GLY A 98 0.05 -12.24 3.27
C GLY A 98 -0.23 -11.47 4.56
N VAL A 99 -1.45 -11.57 5.07
CA VAL A 99 -1.87 -11.02 6.37
C VAL A 99 -2.49 -12.11 7.24
N LEU A 100 -2.59 -11.88 8.54
CA LEU A 100 -3.03 -12.90 9.51
C LEU A 100 -4.46 -13.42 9.28
N GLY A 101 -5.34 -12.64 8.67
CA GLY A 101 -6.69 -13.10 8.32
C GLY A 101 -6.75 -13.92 7.02
N THR A 102 -5.72 -13.89 6.17
CA THR A 102 -5.69 -14.64 4.90
C THR A 102 -4.72 -15.82 4.93
N ASN A 103 -3.61 -15.70 5.66
CA ASN A 103 -2.50 -16.66 5.65
C ASN A 103 -2.10 -17.09 7.06
N CYS A 104 -1.74 -18.38 7.18
CA CYS A 104 -0.95 -18.84 8.33
C CYS A 104 0.48 -18.30 8.20
N PRO A 105 1.08 -17.75 9.27
CA PRO A 105 2.46 -17.29 9.25
C PRO A 105 3.46 -18.38 8.90
N ILE A 106 4.51 -18.00 8.15
CA ILE A 106 5.62 -18.87 7.76
C ILE A 106 6.40 -19.24 9.03
N PRO A 107 6.45 -20.52 9.43
CA PRO A 107 7.20 -20.93 10.62
C PRO A 107 8.70 -20.62 10.52
N PRO A 108 9.41 -20.48 11.66
CA PRO A 108 10.87 -20.40 11.68
C PRO A 108 11.52 -21.54 10.88
N ASN A 109 12.58 -21.21 10.15
CA ASN A 109 13.35 -22.14 9.31
C ASN A 109 12.56 -22.84 8.19
N SER A 110 11.43 -22.28 7.79
CA SER A 110 10.61 -22.77 6.69
C SER A 110 10.49 -21.69 5.59
N ASN A 111 9.77 -22.01 4.51
CA ASN A 111 9.54 -21.08 3.42
C ASN A 111 8.08 -21.12 2.94
N TRP A 112 7.72 -20.07 2.22
CA TRP A 112 6.46 -19.96 1.50
C TRP A 112 6.70 -19.16 0.22
N THR A 113 6.13 -19.64 -0.89
CA THR A 113 6.23 -18.96 -2.18
C THR A 113 4.94 -18.22 -2.48
N TYR A 114 5.04 -16.90 -2.55
CA TYR A 114 3.97 -16.03 -3.03
C TYR A 114 3.96 -16.01 -4.56
N GLN A 115 2.79 -16.15 -5.17
CA GLN A 115 2.59 -16.14 -6.61
C GLN A 115 1.59 -15.05 -7.00
N MET A 116 2.10 -13.92 -7.46
CA MET A 116 1.30 -12.72 -7.71
C MET A 116 1.34 -12.37 -9.19
N GLN A 117 0.25 -11.82 -9.72
CA GLN A 117 0.26 -11.22 -11.05
C GLN A 117 0.08 -9.70 -10.93
N MET A 118 0.95 -8.93 -11.58
CA MET A 118 0.92 -7.47 -11.57
C MET A 118 -0.11 -6.91 -12.56
N LYS A 119 -1.32 -7.49 -12.52
CA LYS A 119 -2.35 -7.36 -13.55
C LYS A 119 -2.92 -5.94 -13.63
N ASP A 120 -2.71 -5.31 -14.77
CA ASP A 120 -3.04 -3.94 -15.10
C ASP A 120 -2.65 -2.90 -14.02
N GLN A 121 -1.55 -3.14 -13.31
CA GLN A 121 -0.98 -2.19 -12.36
C GLN A 121 0.29 -1.58 -12.97
N ILE A 122 0.42 -0.26 -12.87
CA ILE A 122 1.63 0.52 -13.15
C ILE A 122 1.72 1.51 -11.99
N GLY A 123 2.89 1.76 -11.45
CA GLY A 123 3.05 2.72 -10.35
C GLY A 123 4.04 2.28 -9.29
N THR A 124 3.94 2.93 -8.14
CA THR A 124 4.88 2.80 -7.02
C THR A 124 4.18 2.18 -5.82
N TYR A 125 4.69 1.04 -5.36
CA TYR A 125 4.13 0.22 -4.28
C TYR A 125 5.25 -0.20 -3.31
N SER A 126 4.89 -0.92 -2.24
CA SER A 126 5.87 -1.42 -1.27
C SER A 126 5.47 -2.79 -0.73
N TYR A 127 6.41 -3.49 -0.12
CA TYR A 127 6.13 -4.66 0.72
C TYR A 127 6.68 -4.43 2.13
N PHE A 128 6.06 -5.05 3.12
CA PHE A 128 6.53 -4.98 4.50
C PHE A 128 6.05 -6.17 5.35
N PRO A 129 6.69 -6.44 6.50
CA PRO A 129 6.25 -7.46 7.43
C PRO A 129 4.86 -7.17 7.99
N SER A 130 3.94 -8.11 7.86
CA SER A 130 2.53 -7.93 8.28
C SER A 130 2.21 -8.52 9.67
N THR A 131 3.24 -8.94 10.41
CA THR A 131 3.13 -9.68 11.68
C THR A 131 3.80 -8.93 12.82
N LYS A 132 3.17 -8.99 14.01
CA LYS A 132 3.69 -8.43 15.27
C LYS A 132 4.15 -6.98 15.11
N MET A 133 5.34 -6.65 15.64
CA MET A 133 6.03 -5.38 15.44
C MET A 133 7.23 -5.51 14.49
N HIS A 134 7.31 -6.56 13.66
CA HIS A 134 8.47 -6.81 12.79
C HIS A 134 8.81 -5.61 11.89
N ARG A 135 7.78 -4.94 11.34
CA ARG A 135 7.94 -3.74 10.49
C ARG A 135 8.71 -2.60 11.19
N ALA A 136 8.70 -2.54 12.52
CA ALA A 136 9.38 -1.50 13.29
C ALA A 136 10.90 -1.52 13.15
N VAL A 137 11.47 -2.68 12.79
CA VAL A 137 12.91 -2.89 12.68
C VAL A 137 13.35 -3.24 11.26
N GLY A 138 12.52 -2.99 10.25
CA GLY A 138 12.86 -3.21 8.84
C GLY A 138 12.01 -4.26 8.14
N GLY A 139 12.64 -5.05 7.28
CA GLY A 139 11.97 -6.05 6.44
C GLY A 139 11.07 -5.49 5.32
N PHE A 140 11.05 -4.16 5.14
CA PHE A 140 10.27 -3.49 4.11
C PHE A 140 11.13 -3.11 2.89
N GLY A 141 10.49 -3.01 1.73
CA GLY A 141 11.14 -2.59 0.49
C GLY A 141 10.14 -2.10 -0.55
N ALA A 142 10.63 -1.66 -1.70
CA ALA A 142 9.81 -1.08 -2.76
C ALA A 142 9.38 -2.12 -3.79
N ILE A 143 8.27 -1.83 -4.48
CA ILE A 143 7.82 -2.53 -5.68
C ILE A 143 7.52 -1.47 -6.74
N ASN A 144 8.28 -1.49 -7.83
CA ASN A 144 8.11 -0.57 -8.95
C ASN A 144 7.56 -1.34 -10.15
N ILE A 145 6.34 -1.02 -10.56
CA ILE A 145 5.69 -1.65 -11.70
C ILE A 145 5.69 -0.67 -12.87
N ARG A 146 6.49 -0.97 -13.91
CA ARG A 146 6.63 -0.11 -15.09
C ARG A 146 5.62 -0.47 -16.19
N ALA A 147 5.31 0.52 -17.02
CA ALA A 147 4.52 0.31 -18.22
C ALA A 147 5.28 -0.55 -19.24
N ARG A 148 4.56 -1.34 -20.04
CA ARG A 148 5.14 -1.95 -21.26
C ARG A 148 5.47 -0.86 -22.26
N ALA A 149 6.45 -1.08 -23.12
CA ALA A 149 6.84 -0.10 -24.15
C ALA A 149 5.70 0.32 -25.10
N VAL A 150 4.70 -0.57 -25.29
CA VAL A 150 3.51 -0.31 -26.12
C VAL A 150 2.43 0.51 -25.40
N ILE A 151 2.54 0.69 -24.08
CA ILE A 151 1.58 1.47 -23.28
C ILE A 151 2.09 2.91 -23.19
N PHE A 152 1.30 3.84 -23.70
CA PHE A 152 1.56 5.26 -23.53
C PHE A 152 1.35 5.67 -22.07
N VAL A 153 2.37 6.26 -21.46
CA VAL A 153 2.25 6.94 -20.16
C VAL A 153 2.05 8.43 -20.37
N PRO A 154 1.19 9.11 -19.59
CA PRO A 154 0.78 10.48 -19.86
C PRO A 154 1.81 11.51 -19.38
N TYR A 155 3.10 11.23 -19.53
CA TYR A 155 4.20 12.10 -19.16
C TYR A 155 5.47 11.73 -19.95
N LEU A 156 6.40 12.67 -20.06
CA LEU A 156 7.68 12.44 -20.74
C LEU A 156 8.54 11.45 -19.96
N LYS A 157 9.16 10.51 -20.67
CA LYS A 157 10.05 9.52 -20.08
C LYS A 157 11.20 10.22 -19.33
N PRO A 158 11.41 9.93 -18.03
CA PRO A 158 12.58 10.43 -17.31
C PRO A 158 13.85 9.72 -17.78
N VAL A 159 15.01 10.33 -17.52
CA VAL A 159 16.32 9.71 -17.77
C VAL A 159 16.55 8.55 -16.79
N GLU A 160 16.16 8.73 -15.54
CA GLU A 160 16.27 7.73 -14.47
C GLU A 160 15.15 7.91 -13.43
N GLU A 161 14.88 6.85 -12.67
CA GLU A 161 13.89 6.82 -11.59
C GLU A 161 14.58 6.49 -10.26
N PHE A 162 14.41 7.34 -9.24
CA PHE A 162 14.87 7.09 -7.89
C PHE A 162 13.74 6.59 -7.00
N THR A 163 14.04 5.62 -6.15
CA THR A 163 13.11 5.10 -5.15
C THR A 163 13.49 5.62 -3.76
N LEU A 164 12.50 6.19 -3.06
CA LEU A 164 12.65 6.79 -1.74
C LEU A 164 11.61 6.19 -0.79
N LEU A 165 12.09 5.36 0.13
CA LEU A 165 11.32 4.81 1.24
C LEU A 165 11.55 5.69 2.47
N ILE A 166 10.49 6.34 2.92
CA ILE A 166 10.53 7.24 4.07
C ILE A 166 9.88 6.54 5.26
N SER A 167 10.59 6.45 6.38
CA SER A 167 10.15 5.76 7.60
C SER A 167 10.42 6.59 8.85
N ASP A 168 9.55 6.47 9.85
CA ASP A 168 9.87 6.83 11.23
C ASP A 168 10.65 5.69 11.89
N TRP A 169 11.49 6.03 12.88
CA TRP A 169 12.41 5.07 13.47
C TRP A 169 12.52 5.22 14.98
N TRP A 170 12.61 4.08 15.68
CA TRP A 170 12.81 3.99 17.13
C TRP A 170 14.16 3.35 17.44
N LYS A 171 14.82 3.82 18.49
CA LYS A 171 16.01 3.16 19.07
C LYS A 171 15.65 1.85 19.78
N SER A 172 14.39 1.69 20.16
CA SER A 172 13.89 0.49 20.86
C SER A 172 13.67 -0.66 19.88
N ASP A 173 14.04 -1.88 20.29
CA ASP A 173 13.75 -3.10 19.53
C ASP A 173 12.24 -3.36 19.42
N HIS A 174 11.83 -4.02 18.34
CA HIS A 174 10.45 -4.37 18.09
C HIS A 174 9.77 -5.15 19.23
N LYS A 175 10.48 -6.01 19.97
CA LYS A 175 9.91 -6.75 21.12
C LYS A 175 9.56 -5.81 22.28
N THR A 176 10.39 -4.80 22.54
CA THR A 176 10.12 -3.77 23.56
C THR A 176 8.93 -2.89 23.17
N LEU A 177 8.86 -2.50 21.89
CA LEU A 177 7.71 -1.76 21.37
C LEU A 177 6.43 -2.60 21.46
N GLN A 178 6.53 -3.90 21.16
CA GLN A 178 5.40 -4.83 21.30
C GLN A 178 4.94 -4.94 22.75
N GLN A 179 5.85 -5.16 23.70
CA GLN A 179 5.53 -5.22 25.14
C GLN A 179 4.85 -3.94 25.64
N THR A 180 5.25 -2.79 25.10
CA THR A 180 4.61 -1.50 25.41
C THR A 180 3.14 -1.52 25.02
N LEU A 181 2.82 -1.94 23.79
CA LEU A 181 1.43 -2.08 23.31
C LEU A 181 0.65 -3.14 24.08
N ASP A 182 1.26 -4.31 24.34
CA ASP A 182 0.64 -5.41 25.07
C ASP A 182 0.30 -5.03 26.53
N SER A 183 1.04 -4.08 27.10
CA SER A 183 0.75 -3.48 28.42
C SER A 183 -0.40 -2.47 28.43
N GLY A 184 -0.98 -2.17 27.25
CA GLY A 184 -2.07 -1.21 27.10
C GLY A 184 -1.62 0.26 27.02
N LYS A 185 -0.36 0.52 26.67
CA LYS A 185 0.19 1.87 26.50
C LYS A 185 0.38 2.21 25.02
N THR A 186 0.35 3.50 24.69
CA THR A 186 0.74 3.99 23.36
C THR A 186 2.26 3.88 23.18
N LEU A 187 2.72 3.75 21.93
CA LEU A 187 4.16 3.87 21.64
C LEU A 187 4.67 5.28 22.01
N PRO A 188 5.95 5.39 22.41
CA PRO A 188 6.62 6.68 22.44
C PRO A 188 6.71 7.25 21.01
N MET A 189 6.92 8.55 20.91
CA MET A 189 7.23 9.18 19.63
C MET A 189 8.50 8.57 19.02
N ALA A 190 8.56 8.52 17.69
CA ALA A 190 9.75 8.09 16.98
C ALA A 190 10.96 8.98 17.32
N ASP A 191 12.15 8.37 17.36
CA ASP A 191 13.42 9.06 17.61
C ASP A 191 13.91 9.86 16.39
N ALA A 192 13.57 9.39 15.18
CA ALA A 192 14.01 10.02 13.93
C ALA A 192 13.08 9.70 12.76
N LEU A 193 13.27 10.45 11.67
CA LEU A 193 12.80 10.10 10.34
C LEU A 193 14.01 9.63 9.51
N LEU A 194 13.78 8.73 8.55
CA LEU A 194 14.79 8.18 7.66
C LEU A 194 14.34 8.29 6.21
N ILE A 195 15.28 8.59 5.30
CA ILE A 195 15.14 8.39 3.86
C ILE A 195 16.06 7.23 3.47
N ASN A 196 15.48 6.15 2.95
CA ASN A 196 16.20 4.93 2.56
C ASN A 196 17.12 4.38 3.68
N GLY A 197 16.64 4.41 4.93
CA GLY A 197 17.35 3.85 6.08
C GLY A 197 18.35 4.80 6.76
N HIS A 198 18.44 6.06 6.32
CA HIS A 198 19.40 7.03 6.85
C HIS A 198 18.77 8.37 7.21
N VAL A 199 19.31 9.05 8.24
CA VAL A 199 18.89 10.41 8.62
C VAL A 199 19.48 11.46 7.66
N GLN A 200 20.78 11.34 7.35
CA GLN A 200 21.56 12.26 6.51
C GLN A 200 22.73 11.51 5.84
N SER A 201 22.52 10.85 4.69
CA SER A 201 23.64 10.23 3.95
C SER A 201 23.34 9.79 2.51
N THR A 202 22.08 9.69 2.10
CA THR A 202 21.77 9.28 0.74
C THR A 202 22.04 10.42 -0.25
N SER A 203 22.69 10.08 -1.36
CA SER A 203 22.96 11.02 -2.45
C SER A 203 22.37 10.48 -3.75
N PHE A 204 21.74 11.35 -4.53
CA PHE A 204 21.15 11.05 -5.83
C PHE A 204 21.83 11.94 -6.86
N THR A 205 22.66 11.34 -7.71
CA THR A 205 23.40 12.07 -8.74
C THR A 205 22.51 12.31 -9.95
N THR A 206 22.46 13.55 -10.41
CA THR A 206 21.65 13.98 -11.54
C THR A 206 22.42 14.90 -12.47
N GLN A 207 22.01 14.95 -13.74
CA GLN A 207 22.58 15.86 -14.73
C GLN A 207 21.69 17.09 -14.90
N LYS A 208 22.32 18.26 -14.99
CA LYS A 208 21.61 19.53 -15.27
C LYS A 208 20.90 19.47 -16.62
N GLY A 209 19.70 20.03 -16.68
CA GLY A 209 18.88 20.09 -17.90
C GLY A 209 18.08 18.81 -18.19
N GLN A 210 18.27 17.76 -17.39
CA GLN A 210 17.56 16.49 -17.54
C GLN A 210 16.34 16.40 -16.62
N ARG A 211 15.55 15.34 -16.82
CA ARG A 211 14.35 15.04 -16.03
C ARG A 211 14.49 13.70 -15.33
N TYR A 212 14.17 13.68 -14.04
CA TYR A 212 14.21 12.48 -13.22
C TYR A 212 12.85 12.24 -12.56
N MET A 213 12.56 10.97 -12.26
CA MET A 213 11.38 10.60 -11.49
C MET A 213 11.78 10.22 -10.06
N PHE A 214 11.08 10.78 -9.08
CA PHE A 214 11.24 10.43 -7.67
C PHE A 214 9.99 9.66 -7.22
N ARG A 215 10.14 8.37 -6.98
CA ARG A 215 9.10 7.46 -6.47
C ARG A 215 9.20 7.42 -4.95
N VAL A 216 8.25 8.05 -4.27
CA VAL A 216 8.27 8.27 -2.83
C VAL A 216 7.18 7.45 -2.15
N SER A 217 7.54 6.59 -1.21
CA SER A 217 6.60 5.79 -0.42
C SER A 217 6.78 6.08 1.07
N ASN A 218 5.68 6.38 1.75
CA ASN A 218 5.67 6.49 3.21
C ASN A 218 5.45 5.11 3.84
N VAL A 219 6.56 4.48 4.23
CA VAL A 219 6.60 3.17 4.90
C VAL A 219 6.71 3.28 6.42
N ALA A 220 6.51 4.46 6.99
CA ALA A 220 6.45 4.71 8.43
C ALA A 220 5.42 3.83 9.16
N LEU A 221 5.57 3.67 10.46
CA LEU A 221 4.60 3.03 11.34
C LEU A 221 3.48 4.00 11.76
N THR A 222 3.80 5.29 11.97
CA THR A 222 2.87 6.23 12.61
C THR A 222 2.75 7.58 11.91
N THR A 223 3.83 8.10 11.32
CA THR A 223 3.87 9.52 10.92
C THR A 223 3.49 9.76 9.46
N SER A 224 2.59 10.71 9.24
CA SER A 224 2.49 11.38 7.93
C SER A 224 3.73 12.25 7.70
N ILE A 225 4.13 12.40 6.44
CA ILE A 225 5.32 13.16 6.06
C ILE A 225 4.96 14.26 5.08
N ASN A 226 5.83 15.26 4.96
CA ASN A 226 5.88 16.21 3.87
C ASN A 226 7.20 16.04 3.11
N PHE A 227 7.12 15.90 1.78
CA PHE A 227 8.26 15.71 0.89
C PHE A 227 8.49 16.95 0.01
N ARG A 228 9.74 17.37 -0.13
CA ARG A 228 10.15 18.51 -0.98
C ARG A 228 11.63 18.45 -1.36
N ILE A 229 12.00 19.18 -2.41
CA ILE A 229 13.38 19.33 -2.86
C ILE A 229 13.72 20.83 -2.90
N GLN A 230 14.83 21.21 -2.29
CA GLN A 230 15.26 22.60 -2.20
C GLN A 230 15.39 23.21 -3.60
N ASN A 231 14.72 24.34 -3.84
CA ASN A 231 14.70 25.09 -5.11
C ASN A 231 14.23 24.28 -6.33
N HIS A 232 13.41 23.24 -6.11
CA HIS A 232 12.84 22.43 -7.18
C HIS A 232 11.34 22.26 -7.00
N THR A 233 10.60 22.49 -8.07
CA THR A 233 9.16 22.17 -8.14
C THR A 233 8.97 20.69 -8.46
N LEU A 234 7.98 20.07 -7.85
CA LEU A 234 7.58 18.68 -8.03
C LEU A 234 6.35 18.62 -8.94
N THR A 235 6.46 17.99 -10.11
CA THR A 235 5.29 17.70 -10.95
C THR A 235 4.73 16.33 -10.56
N LEU A 236 3.56 16.29 -9.93
CA LEU A 236 2.92 15.03 -9.52
C LEU A 236 2.38 14.28 -10.75
N VAL A 237 2.85 13.06 -10.98
CA VAL A 237 2.45 12.26 -12.15
C VAL A 237 1.78 10.95 -11.82
N GLU A 238 1.96 10.44 -10.60
CA GLU A 238 1.32 9.21 -10.15
C GLU A 238 1.07 9.23 -8.63
N THR A 239 -0.08 8.68 -8.22
CA THR A 239 -0.39 8.38 -6.82
C THR A 239 -0.98 6.98 -6.71
N GLU A 240 -0.34 6.07 -5.97
CA GLU A 240 -0.87 4.73 -5.68
C GLU A 240 -1.37 3.94 -6.91
N GLY A 241 -0.69 4.12 -8.05
CA GLY A 241 -0.98 3.49 -9.34
C GLY A 241 -1.83 4.33 -10.31
N SER A 242 -2.38 5.45 -9.85
CA SER A 242 -3.17 6.36 -10.68
C SER A 242 -2.32 7.42 -11.36
N HIS A 243 -2.44 7.58 -12.68
CA HIS A 243 -1.87 8.75 -13.34
C HIS A 243 -2.72 10.00 -13.08
N THR A 244 -2.07 11.04 -12.54
CA THR A 244 -2.73 12.28 -12.14
C THR A 244 -2.70 13.32 -13.26
N LEU A 245 -3.57 14.33 -13.16
CA LEU A 245 -3.30 15.60 -13.83
C LEU A 245 -1.97 16.14 -13.28
N GLN A 246 -1.10 16.57 -14.19
CA GLN A 246 0.29 16.93 -13.89
C GLN A 246 0.40 18.30 -13.22
N GLU A 247 -0.11 18.38 -11.99
CA GLU A 247 -0.03 19.57 -11.16
C GLU A 247 1.37 19.74 -10.54
N SER A 248 1.75 20.99 -10.31
CA SER A 248 3.05 21.37 -9.77
C SER A 248 2.94 21.78 -8.30
N TYR A 249 3.83 21.24 -7.47
CA TYR A 249 3.85 21.45 -6.02
C TYR A 249 5.26 21.84 -5.55
N GLU A 250 5.35 22.71 -4.55
CA GLU A 250 6.60 22.97 -3.83
C GLU A 250 6.90 21.88 -2.79
N SER A 251 5.84 21.28 -2.23
CA SER A 251 5.89 20.13 -1.34
C SER A 251 4.59 19.35 -1.38
N LEU A 252 4.62 18.06 -1.04
CA LEU A 252 3.43 17.22 -0.93
C LEU A 252 3.41 16.45 0.40
N ASP A 253 2.26 16.45 1.07
CA ASP A 253 1.98 15.55 2.19
C ASP A 253 1.73 14.12 1.67
N ILE A 254 2.41 13.12 2.25
CA ILE A 254 2.25 11.70 1.93
C ILE A 254 1.95 10.97 3.25
N HIS A 255 0.76 10.38 3.36
CA HIS A 255 0.31 9.74 4.59
C HIS A 255 0.78 8.28 4.68
N VAL A 256 0.72 7.72 5.88
CA VAL A 256 1.24 6.36 6.15
C VAL A 256 0.59 5.35 5.20
N GLY A 257 1.41 4.59 4.46
CA GLY A 257 0.96 3.59 3.48
C GLY A 257 0.78 4.12 2.05
N GLN A 258 0.83 5.44 1.84
CA GLN A 258 0.70 6.05 0.51
C GLN A 258 2.02 6.10 -0.24
N SER A 259 1.90 6.13 -1.58
CA SER A 259 3.00 6.38 -2.51
C SER A 259 2.62 7.45 -3.52
N ALA A 260 3.60 8.26 -3.92
CA ALA A 260 3.48 9.24 -4.99
C ALA A 260 4.76 9.32 -5.82
N SER A 261 4.62 9.60 -7.12
CA SER A 261 5.76 9.80 -8.02
C SER A 261 5.77 11.20 -8.61
N PHE A 262 6.93 11.83 -8.59
CA PHE A 262 7.14 13.19 -9.06
C PHE A 262 8.14 13.23 -10.20
N LEU A 263 7.83 13.98 -11.26
CA LEU A 263 8.83 14.41 -12.23
C LEU A 263 9.44 15.73 -11.78
N VAL A 264 10.77 15.81 -11.88
CA VAL A 264 11.53 17.00 -11.52
C VAL A 264 12.44 17.35 -12.69
N ASN A 265 12.40 18.61 -13.13
CA ASN A 265 13.29 19.14 -14.16
C ASN A 265 14.51 19.79 -13.49
N LEU A 266 15.71 19.33 -13.81
CA LEU A 266 16.94 19.67 -13.08
C LEU A 266 17.60 20.92 -13.71
N ASN A 267 16.87 22.04 -13.75
CA ASN A 267 17.30 23.27 -14.44
C ASN A 267 17.99 24.30 -13.53
N ALA A 268 18.07 24.02 -12.23
CA ALA A 268 18.68 24.91 -11.26
C ALA A 268 20.19 25.15 -11.52
N PRO A 269 20.80 26.21 -10.95
CA PRO A 269 22.25 26.44 -10.99
C PRO A 269 23.06 25.20 -10.56
N LEU A 270 24.31 25.09 -11.02
CA LEU A 270 25.15 23.91 -10.78
C LEU A 270 25.63 23.85 -9.32
N LYS A 271 24.78 23.31 -8.45
CA LYS A 271 24.94 23.21 -7.00
C LYS A 271 24.23 21.95 -6.50
N ASP A 272 24.67 21.40 -5.38
CA ASP A 272 23.91 20.38 -4.67
C ASP A 272 22.70 20.98 -3.93
N TYR A 273 21.62 20.21 -3.82
CA TYR A 273 20.38 20.63 -3.16
C TYR A 273 19.94 19.61 -2.13
N PHE A 274 19.22 20.06 -1.09
CA PHE A 274 18.62 19.12 -0.13
C PHE A 274 17.31 18.54 -0.66
N ILE A 275 17.20 17.21 -0.64
CA ILE A 275 15.92 16.51 -0.59
C ILE A 275 15.51 16.42 0.89
N VAL A 276 14.28 16.78 1.21
CA VAL A 276 13.82 16.91 2.59
C VAL A 276 12.51 16.15 2.78
N ALA A 277 12.48 15.34 3.84
CA ALA A 277 11.28 14.79 4.41
C ALA A 277 11.12 15.28 5.84
N SER A 278 9.93 15.74 6.23
CA SER A 278 9.65 16.14 7.61
C SER A 278 8.30 15.61 8.08
N THR A 279 8.17 15.30 9.37
CA THR A 279 6.91 14.80 9.92
C THR A 279 5.83 15.87 9.93
N ARG A 280 4.58 15.44 9.73
CA ARG A 280 3.37 16.27 9.82
C ARG A 280 2.61 15.94 11.10
N PHE A 281 1.90 16.94 11.64
CA PHE A 281 0.99 16.78 12.78
C PHE A 281 1.63 16.19 14.05
N THR A 282 2.93 16.41 14.25
CA THR A 282 3.71 15.87 15.37
C THR A 282 4.62 16.94 15.96
N LYS A 283 4.84 16.90 17.28
CA LYS A 283 5.72 17.82 18.02
C LYS A 283 6.70 17.01 18.88
N PRO A 284 8.03 17.14 18.70
CA PRO A 284 8.72 18.00 17.72
C PRO A 284 8.58 17.51 16.27
N VAL A 285 8.91 18.37 15.30
CA VAL A 285 8.97 17.96 13.89
C VAL A 285 10.30 17.23 13.65
N LEU A 286 10.23 15.97 13.24
CA LEU A 286 11.41 15.20 12.84
C LEU A 286 11.71 15.46 11.36
N THR A 287 12.98 15.52 11.00
CA THR A 287 13.42 15.80 9.63
C THR A 287 14.53 14.84 9.22
N ALA A 288 14.43 14.34 7.99
CA ALA A 288 15.48 13.58 7.32
C ALA A 288 15.87 14.31 6.03
N THR A 289 17.15 14.24 5.66
CA THR A 289 17.65 14.88 4.44
C THR A 289 18.51 13.94 3.61
N SER A 290 18.50 14.19 2.31
CA SER A 290 19.38 13.56 1.33
C SER A 290 19.96 14.62 0.41
N THR A 291 21.05 14.30 -0.27
CA THR A 291 21.67 15.20 -1.24
C THR A 291 21.15 14.89 -2.64
N LEU A 292 20.63 15.89 -3.32
CA LEU A 292 20.48 15.89 -4.77
C LEU A 292 21.78 16.45 -5.35
N HIS A 293 22.67 15.56 -5.78
CA HIS A 293 23.97 15.93 -6.32
C HIS A 293 23.84 16.27 -7.81
N TYR A 294 24.30 17.45 -8.20
CA TYR A 294 24.41 17.80 -9.60
C TYR A 294 25.78 17.39 -10.12
N ASP A 295 25.82 16.54 -11.15
CA ASP A 295 27.07 16.07 -11.75
C ASP A 295 27.94 17.25 -12.20
N GLY A 296 29.20 17.25 -11.78
CA GLY A 296 30.14 18.37 -11.94
C GLY A 296 30.01 19.51 -10.92
N SER A 297 29.10 19.42 -9.94
CA SER A 297 29.01 20.42 -8.87
C SER A 297 30.13 20.26 -7.84
N THR A 298 30.75 21.38 -7.48
CA THR A 298 31.69 21.51 -6.35
C THR A 298 31.08 22.23 -5.15
N THR A 299 29.85 22.74 -5.30
CA THR A 299 29.18 23.56 -4.29
C THR A 299 28.13 22.73 -3.56
N LYS A 300 28.34 22.50 -2.27
CA LYS A 300 27.43 21.73 -1.42
C LYS A 300 26.08 22.44 -1.21
N ALA A 301 25.05 21.65 -0.88
CA ALA A 301 23.77 22.16 -0.43
C ALA A 301 23.95 23.02 0.83
N SER A 302 23.26 24.14 0.89
CA SER A 302 23.39 25.11 1.98
C SER A 302 22.06 25.31 2.69
N LEU A 303 22.13 25.56 3.99
CA LEU A 303 20.99 25.99 4.79
C LEU A 303 20.51 27.40 4.36
N PRO A 304 19.26 27.79 4.70
CA PRO A 304 18.24 27.01 5.41
C PRO A 304 17.60 25.92 4.53
N LEU A 305 17.06 24.88 5.19
CA LEU A 305 16.21 23.89 4.51
C LEU A 305 14.95 24.59 3.95
N PRO A 306 14.38 24.11 2.82
CA PRO A 306 13.09 24.60 2.34
C PRO A 306 12.05 24.48 3.45
N TRP A 307 11.24 25.52 3.63
CA TRP A 307 10.16 25.52 4.61
C TRP A 307 9.14 24.43 4.26
N GLY A 308 8.61 23.76 5.29
CA GLY A 308 7.59 22.73 5.14
C GLY A 308 6.44 23.00 6.10
N PRO A 309 5.20 22.64 5.74
CA PRO A 309 4.05 22.78 6.61
C PRO A 309 4.24 21.86 7.84
N THR A 310 3.73 22.25 9.01
CA THR A 310 3.87 21.52 10.28
C THR A 310 2.54 20.95 10.80
N TYR A 311 1.57 21.80 11.15
CA TYR A 311 0.30 21.39 11.78
C TYR A 311 -0.96 21.83 11.01
N GLU A 312 -0.79 22.42 9.83
CA GLU A 312 -1.86 23.05 9.05
C GLU A 312 -2.75 21.98 8.37
N ILE A 313 -3.69 21.41 9.14
CA ILE A 313 -4.64 20.37 8.69
C ILE A 313 -5.46 20.85 7.50
N HIS A 314 -5.99 22.07 7.56
CA HIS A 314 -6.83 22.61 6.49
C HIS A 314 -6.06 22.80 5.18
N TRP A 315 -4.77 23.15 5.25
CA TRP A 315 -3.90 23.22 4.07
C TRP A 315 -3.70 21.83 3.46
N SER A 316 -3.42 20.82 4.29
CA SER A 316 -3.23 19.43 3.86
C SER A 316 -4.49 18.88 3.19
N MET A 317 -5.66 19.11 3.78
CA MET A 317 -6.94 18.70 3.21
C MET A 317 -7.23 19.39 1.88
N LYS A 318 -6.89 20.68 1.74
CA LYS A 318 -7.01 21.39 0.46
C LYS A 318 -6.07 20.78 -0.58
N GLN A 319 -4.82 20.50 -0.23
CA GLN A 319 -3.86 19.84 -1.11
C GLN A 319 -4.37 18.47 -1.59
N ALA A 320 -4.91 17.64 -0.70
CA ALA A 320 -5.48 16.35 -1.10
C ALA A 320 -6.61 16.50 -2.15
N ARG A 321 -7.42 17.56 -2.06
CA ARG A 321 -8.50 17.85 -3.02
C ARG A 321 -8.02 18.34 -4.39
N THR A 322 -6.77 18.81 -4.51
CA THR A 322 -6.22 19.24 -5.82
C THR A 322 -5.69 18.07 -6.64
N ILE A 323 -5.55 16.88 -6.06
CA ILE A 323 -5.09 15.69 -6.78
C ILE A 323 -6.24 15.11 -7.60
N ARG A 324 -6.12 15.21 -8.93
CA ARG A 324 -7.16 14.81 -9.89
C ARG A 324 -6.63 13.75 -10.84
N TRP A 325 -7.52 12.88 -11.31
CA TRP A 325 -7.18 11.79 -12.21
C TRP A 325 -7.08 12.27 -13.65
N ASN A 326 -6.05 11.85 -14.39
CA ASN A 326 -5.96 12.15 -15.80
C ASN A 326 -6.88 11.22 -16.61
N LEU A 327 -8.08 11.69 -16.95
CA LEU A 327 -9.10 10.88 -17.61
C LEU A 327 -8.73 10.40 -19.02
N THR A 328 -7.79 11.08 -19.69
CA THR A 328 -7.35 10.71 -21.06
C THR A 328 -6.17 9.74 -21.05
N ALA A 329 -5.54 9.53 -19.90
CA ALA A 329 -4.44 8.60 -19.78
C ALA A 329 -4.94 7.15 -19.95
N ASN A 330 -4.22 6.38 -20.75
CA ASN A 330 -4.31 4.94 -20.75
C ASN A 330 -3.38 4.43 -19.66
N ALA A 331 -3.93 3.71 -18.68
CA ALA A 331 -3.11 2.91 -17.77
C ALA A 331 -2.68 1.62 -18.51
N ALA A 332 -2.47 0.52 -17.79
CA ALA A 332 -2.25 -0.78 -18.41
C ALA A 332 -3.51 -1.38 -19.08
N ARG A 333 -4.65 -0.68 -19.04
CA ARG A 333 -5.91 -1.08 -19.69
C ARG A 333 -6.02 -0.45 -21.08
N PRO A 334 -6.64 -1.13 -22.06
CA PRO A 334 -6.89 -0.55 -23.39
C PRO A 334 -7.76 0.71 -23.35
N ASN A 335 -8.67 0.79 -22.37
CA ASN A 335 -9.56 1.91 -22.22
C ASN A 335 -8.93 3.00 -21.33
N PRO A 336 -9.14 4.29 -21.66
CA PRO A 336 -8.70 5.41 -20.82
C PRO A 336 -9.26 5.33 -19.40
N GLN A 337 -8.56 5.94 -18.44
CA GLN A 337 -9.00 6.04 -17.05
C GLN A 337 -10.42 6.61 -16.92
N GLY A 338 -10.79 7.58 -17.77
CA GLY A 338 -12.13 8.19 -17.79
C GLY A 338 -13.25 7.37 -18.44
N SER A 339 -12.96 6.16 -18.95
CA SER A 339 -13.99 5.28 -19.52
C SER A 339 -14.94 4.69 -18.48
N TYR A 340 -14.55 4.71 -17.20
CA TYR A 340 -15.35 4.19 -16.11
C TYR A 340 -15.97 5.35 -15.30
N HIS A 341 -17.24 5.66 -15.57
CA HIS A 341 -17.98 6.74 -14.92
C HIS A 341 -18.50 6.33 -13.53
N TYR A 342 -17.58 6.09 -12.60
CA TYR A 342 -17.90 5.61 -11.25
C TYR A 342 -18.94 6.48 -10.52
N GLY A 343 -18.98 7.79 -10.80
CA GLY A 343 -19.92 8.72 -10.19
C GLY A 343 -21.39 8.57 -10.60
N THR A 344 -21.67 7.84 -11.68
CA THR A 344 -23.04 7.58 -12.16
C THR A 344 -23.57 6.21 -11.75
N ILE A 345 -22.71 5.36 -11.16
CA ILE A 345 -23.08 4.01 -10.73
C ILE A 345 -23.86 4.12 -9.42
N PRO A 346 -25.07 3.52 -9.32
CA PRO A 346 -25.85 3.56 -8.11
C PRO A 346 -25.14 2.80 -6.98
N VAL A 347 -25.02 3.46 -5.82
CA VAL A 347 -24.47 2.86 -4.60
C VAL A 347 -25.46 1.83 -4.05
N THR A 348 -24.98 0.60 -3.91
CA THR A 348 -25.77 -0.54 -3.38
C THR A 348 -25.90 -0.48 -1.86
N ARG A 349 -24.83 -0.04 -1.18
CA ARG A 349 -24.71 0.01 0.27
C ARG A 349 -23.76 1.13 0.69
N THR A 350 -24.15 1.88 1.71
CA THR A 350 -23.31 2.87 2.38
C THR A 350 -22.92 2.34 3.74
N VAL A 351 -21.62 2.36 4.03
CA VAL A 351 -21.04 1.95 5.30
C VAL A 351 -20.30 3.14 5.91
N VAL A 352 -20.58 3.47 7.17
CA VAL A 352 -19.87 4.47 7.97
C VAL A 352 -19.02 3.75 9.01
N LEU A 353 -17.71 3.78 8.84
CA LEU A 353 -16.72 3.18 9.73
C LEU A 353 -16.11 4.26 10.62
N ALA A 354 -16.51 4.31 11.89
CA ALA A 354 -15.94 5.19 12.87
C ALA A 354 -14.78 4.51 13.61
N ASN A 355 -13.62 5.17 13.67
CA ASN A 355 -12.54 4.76 14.56
C ASN A 355 -12.78 5.29 15.97
N SER A 356 -12.35 4.50 16.96
CA SER A 356 -12.27 4.94 18.34
C SER A 356 -11.09 4.33 19.09
N ALA A 357 -10.59 5.06 20.07
CA ALA A 357 -9.67 4.57 21.09
C ALA A 357 -10.47 4.17 22.32
N GLU A 358 -10.36 2.92 22.72
CA GLU A 358 -11.20 2.30 23.74
C GLU A 358 -10.34 1.74 24.87
N ASN A 359 -10.90 1.70 26.09
CA ASN A 359 -10.32 0.96 27.20
C ASN A 359 -11.14 -0.33 27.40
N ILE A 360 -10.55 -1.47 27.02
CA ILE A 360 -11.19 -2.78 27.16
C ILE A 360 -10.34 -3.61 28.14
N ASN A 361 -10.94 -4.03 29.25
CA ASN A 361 -10.28 -4.80 30.30
C ASN A 361 -9.00 -4.14 30.85
N GLY A 362 -9.02 -2.81 31.02
CA GLY A 362 -7.90 -2.04 31.58
C GLY A 362 -6.75 -1.78 30.59
N LYS A 363 -6.92 -2.13 29.31
CA LYS A 363 -5.90 -1.93 28.27
C LYS A 363 -6.44 -1.05 27.14
N LEU A 364 -5.58 -0.18 26.63
CA LEU A 364 -5.86 0.54 25.39
C LEU A 364 -6.06 -0.43 24.23
N ARG A 365 -7.15 -0.22 23.50
CA ARG A 365 -7.49 -0.89 22.25
C ARG A 365 -7.99 0.14 21.26
N TYR A 366 -7.96 -0.20 19.98
CA TYR A 366 -8.66 0.57 18.96
C TYR A 366 -9.75 -0.27 18.35
N ALA A 367 -10.84 0.38 17.99
CA ALA A 367 -12.03 -0.27 17.47
C ALA A 367 -12.52 0.41 16.19
N VAL A 368 -13.25 -0.38 15.40
CA VAL A 368 -14.03 0.09 14.25
C VAL A 368 -15.49 -0.23 14.54
N ASN A 369 -16.35 0.79 14.59
CA ASN A 369 -17.77 0.62 14.94
C ASN A 369 -17.96 -0.24 16.21
N GLN A 370 -17.21 0.06 17.27
CA GLN A 370 -17.25 -0.64 18.56
C GLN A 370 -16.73 -2.08 18.55
N VAL A 371 -16.07 -2.54 17.49
CA VAL A 371 -15.37 -3.83 17.47
C VAL A 371 -13.87 -3.62 17.37
N SER A 372 -13.14 -4.03 18.41
CA SER A 372 -11.69 -4.12 18.41
C SER A 372 -11.28 -5.49 17.87
N TYR A 373 -10.61 -5.49 16.71
CA TYR A 373 -10.28 -6.73 16.01
C TYR A 373 -9.28 -7.58 16.80
N ALA A 374 -9.58 -8.88 16.88
CA ALA A 374 -8.64 -9.88 17.36
C ALA A 374 -8.43 -10.93 16.28
N ASN A 375 -7.16 -11.21 15.98
CA ASN A 375 -6.79 -12.27 15.04
C ASN A 375 -7.22 -13.64 15.60
N PRO A 376 -8.09 -14.39 14.91
CA PRO A 376 -8.38 -15.77 15.29
C PRO A 376 -7.17 -16.67 15.04
N GLU A 377 -7.08 -17.80 15.75
CA GLU A 377 -6.02 -18.81 15.54
C GLU A 377 -6.07 -19.43 14.13
N THR A 378 -7.27 -19.50 13.54
CA THR A 378 -7.48 -19.96 12.17
C THR A 378 -7.74 -18.75 11.29
N PRO A 379 -6.90 -18.46 10.26
CA PRO A 379 -7.12 -17.36 9.35
C PRO A 379 -8.52 -17.41 8.73
N LEU A 380 -9.16 -16.24 8.63
CA LEU A 380 -10.52 -16.07 8.12
C LEU A 380 -10.71 -16.69 6.73
N LYS A 381 -9.75 -16.50 5.82
CA LYS A 381 -9.82 -17.09 4.47
C LYS A 381 -9.78 -18.62 4.49
N ILE A 382 -8.98 -19.20 5.36
CA ILE A 382 -8.87 -20.65 5.53
C ILE A 382 -10.16 -21.20 6.16
N ALA A 383 -10.67 -20.52 7.19
CA ALA A 383 -11.94 -20.88 7.82
C ALA A 383 -13.12 -20.81 6.86
N ASP A 384 -13.15 -19.78 6.00
CA ASP A 384 -14.17 -19.63 4.95
C ASP A 384 -14.10 -20.76 3.92
N PHE A 385 -12.90 -21.09 3.45
CA PHE A 385 -12.70 -22.14 2.44
C PHE A 385 -13.11 -23.54 2.95
N TYR A 386 -12.73 -23.89 4.17
CA TYR A 386 -13.05 -25.18 4.80
C TYR A 386 -14.40 -25.19 5.54
N ASN A 387 -15.16 -24.08 5.51
CA ASN A 387 -16.43 -23.92 6.21
C ASN A 387 -16.34 -24.25 7.72
N ILE A 388 -15.29 -23.76 8.38
CA ILE A 388 -15.01 -24.03 9.80
C ILE A 388 -15.91 -23.15 10.67
N PRO A 389 -16.81 -23.72 11.50
CA PRO A 389 -17.74 -22.94 12.29
C PRO A 389 -17.06 -22.22 13.47
N GLY A 390 -17.64 -21.09 13.87
CA GLY A 390 -17.25 -20.36 15.08
C GLY A 390 -15.94 -19.57 14.97
N VAL A 391 -15.39 -19.36 13.77
CA VAL A 391 -14.22 -18.50 13.55
C VAL A 391 -14.63 -17.04 13.33
N PHE A 392 -15.65 -16.81 12.50
CA PHE A 392 -16.19 -15.47 12.24
C PHE A 392 -17.67 -15.52 11.83
N HIS A 393 -18.32 -14.36 11.85
CA HIS A 393 -19.68 -14.16 11.37
C HIS A 393 -19.74 -12.89 10.51
N LEU A 394 -20.53 -12.88 9.43
CA LEU A 394 -20.68 -11.72 8.54
C LEU A 394 -21.46 -10.55 9.15
N SER A 395 -22.15 -10.80 10.26
CA SER A 395 -22.91 -9.81 11.04
C SER A 395 -22.15 -9.28 12.26
N SER A 396 -20.86 -9.62 12.38
CA SER A 396 -20.01 -9.27 13.52
C SER A 396 -19.71 -7.77 13.64
N ILE A 397 -19.90 -7.00 12.57
CA ILE A 397 -19.76 -5.55 12.55
C ILE A 397 -20.97 -4.90 11.86
N LYS A 398 -21.35 -3.71 12.32
CA LYS A 398 -22.49 -2.95 11.78
C LYS A 398 -22.03 -1.93 10.75
N ASP A 399 -22.96 -1.53 9.89
CA ASP A 399 -22.72 -0.54 8.83
C ASP A 399 -22.50 0.86 9.36
N SER A 400 -22.96 1.14 10.57
CA SER A 400 -22.80 2.41 11.25
C SER A 400 -22.37 2.14 12.70
N PRO A 401 -21.66 3.08 13.35
CA PRO A 401 -21.24 2.92 14.73
C PRO A 401 -22.47 2.71 15.65
N PRO A 402 -22.56 1.57 16.36
CA PRO A 402 -23.65 1.32 17.29
C PRO A 402 -23.41 2.11 18.60
N SER A 403 -24.48 2.27 19.39
CA SER A 403 -24.39 2.81 20.76
C SER A 403 -23.98 1.76 21.81
N THR A 404 -23.62 0.55 21.38
CA THR A 404 -23.21 -0.55 22.26
C THR A 404 -21.78 -0.33 22.77
N PRO A 405 -21.44 -0.87 23.96
CA PRO A 405 -20.05 -0.86 24.44
C PRO A 405 -19.10 -1.58 23.47
N PRO A 406 -17.81 -1.20 23.46
CA PRO A 406 -16.81 -1.83 22.62
C PRO A 406 -16.57 -3.30 23.02
N VAL A 407 -16.40 -4.16 22.02
CA VAL A 407 -16.14 -5.60 22.20
C VAL A 407 -14.89 -6.03 21.43
N ILE A 408 -14.24 -7.09 21.89
CA ILE A 408 -13.14 -7.73 21.16
C ILE A 408 -13.69 -8.88 20.32
N GLY A 409 -13.34 -8.95 19.03
CA GLY A 409 -13.77 -10.05 18.19
C GLY A 409 -13.25 -9.96 16.75
N ALA A 410 -13.44 -11.03 15.98
CA ALA A 410 -13.11 -11.05 14.55
C ALA A 410 -14.25 -10.40 13.74
N SER A 411 -14.07 -9.14 13.34
CA SER A 411 -15.01 -8.40 12.51
C SER A 411 -14.83 -8.74 11.02
N VAL A 412 -15.91 -9.20 10.39
CA VAL A 412 -15.98 -9.49 8.95
C VAL A 412 -17.27 -8.89 8.39
N MET A 413 -17.15 -8.09 7.34
CA MET A 413 -18.25 -7.48 6.62
C MET A 413 -18.43 -8.16 5.26
N GLY A 414 -19.62 -8.74 5.03
CA GLY A 414 -19.93 -9.40 3.75
C GLY A 414 -20.43 -8.43 2.69
N PHE A 415 -19.96 -8.59 1.46
CA PHE A 415 -20.43 -7.92 0.25
C PHE A 415 -20.64 -8.94 -0.87
N THR A 416 -21.65 -8.70 -1.71
CA THR A 416 -21.86 -9.52 -2.90
C THR A 416 -20.83 -9.12 -3.97
N LEU A 417 -20.37 -10.08 -4.75
CA LEU A 417 -19.54 -9.82 -5.92
C LEU A 417 -20.26 -8.82 -6.85
N HIS A 418 -19.56 -7.76 -7.25
CA HIS A 418 -20.04 -6.61 -8.03
C HIS A 418 -20.88 -5.57 -7.27
N ASP A 419 -20.98 -5.65 -5.94
CA ASP A 419 -21.54 -4.55 -5.16
C ASP A 419 -20.70 -3.28 -5.37
N PHE A 420 -21.36 -2.17 -5.71
CA PHE A 420 -20.76 -0.84 -5.71
C PHE A 420 -21.06 -0.17 -4.37
N VAL A 421 -20.02 0.06 -3.55
CA VAL A 421 -20.15 0.40 -2.13
C VAL A 421 -19.57 1.78 -1.86
N GLU A 422 -20.25 2.55 -1.01
CA GLU A 422 -19.68 3.75 -0.40
C GLU A 422 -19.18 3.41 0.99
N ILE A 423 -17.91 3.70 1.26
CA ILE A 423 -17.33 3.59 2.61
C ILE A 423 -16.93 4.99 3.06
N VAL A 424 -17.50 5.41 4.19
CA VAL A 424 -17.21 6.67 4.86
C VAL A 424 -16.40 6.35 6.10
N PHE A 425 -15.18 6.84 6.16
CA PHE A 425 -14.36 6.79 7.36
C PHE A 425 -14.63 8.03 8.21
N GLN A 426 -15.14 7.82 9.43
CA GLN A 426 -15.45 8.88 10.38
C GLN A 426 -14.39 8.92 11.47
N ASN A 427 -13.67 10.04 11.58
CA ASN A 427 -12.65 10.25 12.61
C ASN A 427 -13.10 11.31 13.61
N ASN A 428 -13.47 10.85 14.80
CA ASN A 428 -13.89 11.70 15.91
C ASN A 428 -12.73 12.04 16.85
N GLU A 429 -11.51 11.59 16.53
CA GLU A 429 -10.32 11.79 17.35
C GLU A 429 -9.51 13.01 16.88
N GLY A 430 -8.70 13.54 17.79
CA GLY A 430 -7.79 14.67 17.54
C GLY A 430 -6.52 14.29 16.76
N THR A 431 -6.41 13.07 16.23
CA THR A 431 -5.22 12.58 15.51
C THR A 431 -5.59 12.10 14.12
N ILE A 432 -4.66 12.20 13.18
CA ILE A 432 -4.87 11.74 11.80
C ILE A 432 -4.99 10.21 11.77
N GLN A 433 -5.82 9.71 10.86
CA GLN A 433 -5.94 8.29 10.53
C GLN A 433 -5.47 8.05 9.11
N SER A 434 -5.05 6.81 8.84
CA SER A 434 -4.81 6.32 7.48
C SER A 434 -5.40 4.93 7.38
N TRP A 435 -6.27 4.72 6.40
CA TRP A 435 -6.99 3.46 6.15
C TRP A 435 -6.52 2.85 4.85
N HIS A 436 -6.36 1.53 4.83
CA HIS A 436 -5.89 0.79 3.67
C HIS A 436 -6.82 -0.39 3.39
N LEU A 437 -7.16 -0.59 2.12
CA LEU A 437 -7.96 -1.73 1.65
C LEU A 437 -7.10 -2.63 0.76
N ASP A 438 -6.95 -3.89 1.17
CA ASP A 438 -6.31 -4.90 0.34
C ASP A 438 -7.23 -5.32 -0.82
N GLY A 439 -6.64 -5.83 -1.90
CA GLY A 439 -7.37 -6.48 -2.99
C GLY A 439 -8.04 -5.57 -4.01
N SER A 440 -8.31 -4.30 -3.67
CA SER A 440 -9.06 -3.38 -4.53
C SER A 440 -8.51 -1.97 -4.48
N ASP A 441 -8.61 -1.26 -5.61
CA ASP A 441 -8.53 0.20 -5.58
C ASP A 441 -9.92 0.78 -5.32
N PHE A 442 -9.97 2.00 -4.80
CA PHE A 442 -11.19 2.77 -4.60
C PHE A 442 -11.01 4.22 -5.08
N TRP A 443 -12.10 4.88 -5.44
CA TRP A 443 -12.10 6.31 -5.76
C TRP A 443 -12.15 7.12 -4.48
N ALA A 444 -11.14 7.97 -4.26
CA ALA A 444 -11.09 8.89 -3.12
C ALA A 444 -11.96 10.13 -3.40
N VAL A 445 -13.27 10.01 -3.16
CA VAL A 445 -14.25 10.98 -3.64
C VAL A 445 -14.41 12.21 -2.77
N GLY A 446 -14.19 12.14 -1.46
CA GLY A 446 -14.54 13.25 -0.59
C GLY A 446 -13.74 13.34 0.71
N PHE A 447 -13.57 14.58 1.17
CA PHE A 447 -13.00 14.94 2.47
C PHE A 447 -13.87 16.04 3.07
N GLY A 448 -14.11 16.03 4.37
CA GLY A 448 -14.81 17.12 5.04
C GLY A 448 -14.60 17.12 6.54
N SER A 449 -14.82 18.27 7.18
CA SER A 449 -14.72 18.40 8.63
C SER A 449 -16.04 18.04 9.32
N GLY A 450 -15.96 17.65 10.59
CA GLY A 450 -17.11 17.32 11.42
C GLY A 450 -17.67 15.92 11.19
N GLN A 451 -18.96 15.75 11.47
CA GLN A 451 -19.67 14.49 11.25
C GLN A 451 -20.17 14.40 9.82
N TRP A 452 -19.94 13.26 9.19
CA TRP A 452 -20.51 13.00 7.88
C TRP A 452 -22.03 12.86 7.95
N ASN A 453 -22.72 13.34 6.91
CA ASN A 453 -24.11 12.99 6.64
C ASN A 453 -24.36 12.94 5.14
N ALA A 454 -25.44 12.26 4.74
CA ALA A 454 -25.80 12.00 3.35
C ALA A 454 -25.93 13.26 2.46
N THR A 455 -26.27 14.42 3.04
CA THR A 455 -26.44 15.67 2.28
C THR A 455 -25.10 16.26 1.80
N LEU A 456 -23.99 15.89 2.46
CA LEU A 456 -22.65 16.39 2.15
C LEU A 456 -22.11 15.89 0.80
N ARG A 457 -22.67 14.80 0.27
CA ARG A 457 -22.27 14.23 -1.03
C ARG A 457 -22.28 15.29 -2.14
N LYS A 458 -23.39 16.02 -2.26
CA LYS A 458 -23.57 17.06 -3.30
C LYS A 458 -22.52 18.16 -3.24
N ARG A 459 -22.00 18.45 -2.05
CA ARG A 459 -21.09 19.57 -1.82
C ARG A 459 -19.62 19.18 -1.96
N PHE A 460 -19.26 17.98 -1.54
CA PHE A 460 -17.86 17.62 -1.31
C PHE A 460 -17.36 16.46 -2.18
N TYR A 461 -18.23 15.70 -2.85
CA TYR A 461 -17.79 14.55 -3.61
C TYR A 461 -17.31 14.96 -5.00
N ASN A 462 -16.11 14.53 -5.34
CA ASN A 462 -15.62 14.50 -6.70
C ASN A 462 -16.06 13.19 -7.37
N LEU A 463 -17.07 13.30 -8.23
CA LEU A 463 -17.68 12.18 -8.95
C LEU A 463 -17.24 12.08 -10.42
N ASN A 464 -16.28 12.91 -10.83
CA ASN A 464 -15.84 12.97 -12.23
C ASN A 464 -14.44 12.36 -12.43
N ASP A 465 -13.47 12.76 -11.61
CA ASP A 465 -12.05 12.50 -11.81
C ASP A 465 -11.29 12.38 -10.47
N ALA A 466 -11.92 11.78 -9.47
CA ALA A 466 -11.22 11.31 -8.29
C ALA A 466 -10.20 10.24 -8.69
N THR A 467 -9.01 10.31 -8.11
CA THR A 467 -7.99 9.28 -8.34
C THR A 467 -8.40 7.96 -7.70
N THR A 468 -8.02 6.84 -8.33
CA THR A 468 -8.08 5.54 -7.66
C THR A 468 -6.87 5.40 -6.74
N ARG A 469 -7.11 4.89 -5.53
CA ARG A 469 -6.13 4.76 -4.43
C ARG A 469 -6.35 3.42 -3.73
N HIS A 470 -5.43 3.02 -2.87
CA HIS A 470 -5.64 1.90 -1.94
C HIS A 470 -5.47 2.33 -0.48
N THR A 471 -5.05 3.57 -0.24
CA THR A 471 -4.90 4.16 1.10
C THR A 471 -5.53 5.55 1.19
N MET A 472 -6.37 5.76 2.20
CA MET A 472 -7.12 7.00 2.44
C MET A 472 -6.78 7.59 3.81
N GLN A 473 -6.33 8.84 3.84
CA GLN A 473 -6.17 9.60 5.08
C GLN A 473 -7.52 10.12 5.58
N VAL A 474 -7.67 10.24 6.90
CA VAL A 474 -8.82 10.90 7.54
C VAL A 474 -8.29 11.89 8.58
N TYR A 475 -8.53 13.17 8.34
CA TYR A 475 -8.03 14.24 9.19
C TYR A 475 -8.67 14.21 10.59
N PRO A 476 -8.06 14.86 11.60
CA PRO A 476 -8.67 15.03 12.92
C PRO A 476 -10.08 15.63 12.84
N ASN A 477 -11.01 15.13 13.66
CA ASN A 477 -12.40 15.62 13.75
C ASN A 477 -13.08 15.81 12.38
N SER A 478 -12.91 14.84 11.49
CA SER A 478 -13.26 14.93 10.07
C SER A 478 -13.71 13.57 9.54
N TRP A 479 -14.15 13.55 8.29
CA TRP A 479 -14.50 12.34 7.55
C TRP A 479 -13.83 12.31 6.18
N SER A 480 -13.73 11.11 5.63
CA SER A 480 -13.27 10.89 4.26
C SER A 480 -14.08 9.76 3.63
N ALA A 481 -14.46 9.91 2.37
CA ALA A 481 -15.37 8.99 1.69
C ALA A 481 -14.71 8.40 0.44
N ILE A 482 -14.94 7.11 0.26
CA ILE A 482 -14.48 6.35 -0.90
C ILE A 482 -15.67 5.66 -1.59
N LEU A 483 -15.55 5.47 -2.90
CA LEU A 483 -16.42 4.56 -3.65
C LEU A 483 -15.56 3.38 -4.11
N VAL A 484 -16.07 2.16 -3.97
CA VAL A 484 -15.33 0.93 -4.30
C VAL A 484 -16.24 -0.07 -5.00
N SER A 485 -15.70 -0.72 -6.02
CA SER A 485 -16.36 -1.84 -6.69
C SER A 485 -15.84 -3.15 -6.09
N MET A 486 -16.73 -3.97 -5.54
CA MET A 486 -16.41 -5.25 -4.92
C MET A 486 -16.26 -6.35 -5.99
N ASP A 487 -15.27 -6.18 -6.87
CA ASP A 487 -15.05 -7.05 -8.04
C ASP A 487 -14.01 -8.17 -7.81
N ASN A 488 -13.33 -8.16 -6.66
CA ASN A 488 -12.31 -9.14 -6.34
C ASN A 488 -12.85 -10.10 -5.28
N LYS A 489 -13.35 -11.27 -5.71
CA LYS A 489 -13.85 -12.31 -4.82
C LYS A 489 -12.75 -12.77 -3.85
N GLY A 490 -13.08 -12.89 -2.58
CA GLY A 490 -12.15 -13.35 -1.55
C GLY A 490 -12.34 -12.68 -0.19
N MET A 491 -11.33 -12.83 0.66
CA MET A 491 -11.26 -12.24 2.00
C MET A 491 -10.16 -11.18 1.99
N TRP A 492 -10.51 -9.92 2.25
CA TRP A 492 -9.59 -8.78 2.12
C TRP A 492 -9.54 -7.96 3.40
N ASN A 493 -8.36 -7.52 3.81
CA ASN A 493 -8.22 -6.73 5.02
C ASN A 493 -8.52 -5.24 4.74
N LEU A 494 -9.34 -4.64 5.59
CA LEU A 494 -9.53 -3.19 5.67
C LEU A 494 -9.02 -2.72 7.02
N ARG A 495 -7.88 -2.02 7.01
CA ARG A 495 -7.08 -1.78 8.22
C ARG A 495 -6.62 -0.34 8.36
N SER A 496 -6.23 0.05 9.57
CA SER A 496 -5.36 1.19 9.75
C SER A 496 -3.98 0.91 9.13
N ALA A 497 -3.45 1.85 8.35
CA ALA A 497 -2.05 1.84 7.95
C ALA A 497 -1.13 2.29 9.11
N ILE A 498 -1.69 2.94 10.15
CA ILE A 498 -0.96 3.28 11.38
C ILE A 498 -0.80 2.01 12.21
N TRP A 499 0.43 1.50 12.28
CA TRP A 499 0.72 0.15 12.73
C TRP A 499 0.28 -0.14 14.18
N PRO A 500 0.54 0.74 15.18
CA PRO A 500 0.10 0.51 16.55
C PRO A 500 -1.42 0.41 16.68
N ARG A 501 -2.17 1.14 15.84
CA ARG A 501 -3.62 1.09 15.81
C ARG A 501 -4.14 -0.22 15.26
N ARG A 502 -3.57 -0.67 14.13
CA ARG A 502 -3.84 -2.01 13.58
C ARG A 502 -3.53 -3.10 14.61
N TYR A 503 -2.33 -3.08 15.19
CA TYR A 503 -1.87 -4.07 16.17
C TYR A 503 -2.83 -4.19 17.37
N LEU A 504 -3.41 -3.07 17.80
CA LEU A 504 -4.36 -3.01 18.91
C LEU A 504 -5.85 -3.07 18.49
N GLY A 505 -6.14 -3.45 17.23
CA GLY A 505 -7.47 -3.87 16.79
C GLY A 505 -8.21 -2.95 15.80
N GLN A 506 -7.59 -1.88 15.28
CA GLN A 506 -8.21 -1.02 14.25
C GLN A 506 -8.10 -1.65 12.86
N GLU A 507 -8.76 -2.78 12.66
CA GLU A 507 -8.94 -3.43 11.37
C GLU A 507 -10.26 -4.20 11.33
N LEU A 508 -10.65 -4.62 10.15
CA LEU A 508 -11.70 -5.59 9.89
C LEU A 508 -11.38 -6.33 8.58
N TYR A 509 -12.19 -7.30 8.21
CA TYR A 509 -12.09 -7.93 6.89
C TYR A 509 -13.36 -7.76 6.09
N THR A 510 -13.23 -7.64 4.78
CA THR A 510 -14.33 -7.68 3.84
C THR A 510 -14.34 -9.05 3.16
N LYS A 511 -15.49 -9.72 3.16
CA LYS A 511 -15.71 -10.95 2.39
C LYS A 511 -16.52 -10.59 1.15
N VAL A 512 -15.89 -10.64 -0.01
CA VAL A 512 -16.57 -10.49 -1.30
C VAL A 512 -16.93 -11.88 -1.82
N TRP A 513 -18.22 -12.16 -2.02
CA TRP A 513 -18.66 -13.52 -2.30
C TRP A 513 -19.84 -13.60 -3.28
N ASN A 514 -19.97 -14.80 -3.85
CA ASN A 514 -21.15 -15.32 -4.53
C ASN A 514 -21.11 -16.85 -4.41
N ASP A 515 -22.20 -17.53 -4.76
CA ASP A 515 -22.31 -18.99 -4.63
C ASP A 515 -21.47 -19.78 -5.66
N GLU A 516 -20.98 -19.11 -6.71
CA GLU A 516 -20.21 -19.76 -7.79
C GLU A 516 -18.77 -20.08 -7.37
N LYS A 517 -18.37 -21.36 -7.41
CA LYS A 517 -16.96 -21.76 -7.33
C LYS A 517 -16.37 -21.85 -8.74
N SER A 518 -15.54 -20.87 -9.10
CA SER A 518 -15.00 -20.74 -10.46
C SER A 518 -13.65 -20.04 -10.46
N SER A 519 -12.67 -20.59 -11.18
CA SER A 519 -11.37 -19.95 -11.39
C SER A 519 -11.46 -18.62 -12.16
N ARG A 520 -12.64 -18.33 -12.74
CA ARG A 520 -12.91 -17.01 -13.33
C ARG A 520 -13.02 -15.93 -12.27
N THR A 521 -13.55 -16.23 -11.09
CA THR A 521 -13.81 -15.27 -10.01
C THR A 521 -12.81 -15.38 -8.87
N GLU A 522 -12.39 -16.58 -8.48
CA GLU A 522 -11.36 -16.82 -7.45
C GLU A 522 -10.59 -18.12 -7.72
N TYR A 523 -9.26 -18.10 -7.56
CA TYR A 523 -8.42 -19.29 -7.66
C TYR A 523 -8.57 -20.19 -6.44
N ASP A 524 -8.36 -21.49 -6.67
CA ASP A 524 -8.37 -22.48 -5.61
C ASP A 524 -7.21 -22.26 -4.62
N ILE A 525 -7.30 -22.90 -3.45
CA ILE A 525 -6.23 -22.87 -2.46
C ILE A 525 -4.92 -23.38 -3.08
N PRO A 526 -3.78 -22.66 -2.91
CA PRO A 526 -2.50 -23.11 -3.43
C PRO A 526 -2.10 -24.47 -2.83
N LEU A 527 -1.46 -25.33 -3.63
CA LEU A 527 -1.04 -26.68 -3.20
C LEU A 527 -0.10 -26.65 -1.99
N ASN A 528 0.73 -25.61 -1.88
CA ASN A 528 1.67 -25.45 -0.78
C ASN A 528 1.03 -24.83 0.48
N ALA A 529 -0.26 -24.43 0.45
CA ALA A 529 -0.88 -23.55 1.44
C ALA A 529 -0.62 -23.99 2.88
N LEU A 530 -0.02 -23.09 3.68
CA LEU A 530 0.19 -23.33 5.09
C LEU A 530 -1.15 -23.36 5.82
N ARG A 531 -1.33 -24.36 6.69
CA ARG A 531 -2.54 -24.58 7.49
C ARG A 531 -2.22 -24.49 8.98
N CYS A 532 -3.13 -23.92 9.75
CA CYS A 532 -2.99 -23.67 11.19
C CYS A 532 -4.36 -23.52 11.86
N GLY A 533 -4.37 -23.52 13.19
CA GLY A 533 -5.60 -23.47 13.98
C GLY A 533 -6.44 -24.73 13.79
N LYS A 534 -7.72 -24.55 13.46
CA LYS A 534 -8.72 -25.63 13.26
C LYS A 534 -8.72 -26.19 11.83
N ALA A 535 -7.84 -25.71 10.96
CA ALA A 535 -7.77 -26.18 9.58
C ALA A 535 -7.35 -27.67 9.53
N PRO A 536 -7.98 -28.50 8.68
CA PRO A 536 -7.61 -29.90 8.57
C PRO A 536 -6.16 -30.04 8.10
N LEU A 537 -5.35 -30.78 8.87
CA LEU A 537 -4.03 -31.22 8.43
C LEU A 537 -4.21 -32.24 7.31
N ASN A 538 -3.32 -32.22 6.30
CA ASN A 538 -3.33 -33.20 5.21
C ASN A 538 -3.17 -34.63 5.72
#